data_AF-A0A969RYJ4-F1
#
_entry.id   AF-A0A969RYJ4-F1
#
_cell.length_a   1.000
_cell.length_b   1.000
_cell.length_c   1.000
_cell.angle_alpha   90.00
_cell.angle_beta   90.00
_cell.angle_gamma   90.00
#
_symmetry.space_group_name_H-M   'P 1'
#
loop_
_entity.id
_entity.type
_entity.pdbx_description
1 polymer ?
#
loop_
_entity_poly.entity_id
_entity_poly.type
_entity_poly.pdbx_seq_one_letter_code
_entity_poly.pdbx_strand_id
1 'polypeptide(L)'
;MGTEFQPRVKVSGITIDGESSRDLDDAISVSAQEDGILCQVHITDVDAVVPKGSEVDRQAAQRLETVYRSQYNLPMLPRPLSEQQCSLLPGGERQTLSVSWTLARDGSLAVSPHLYLSQFTSEQRWTYPQFDQALAEGDPHCQRAFCAIAATRPPAFPV
;
A
#
# COMPACT_ATOMS: atom_id res chain seq x y z
N MET A 1 4.36 17.25 25.82
CA MET A 1 5.03 15.96 25.58
C MET A 1 5.63 16.03 24.19
N GLY A 2 6.94 16.16 24.09
CA GLY A 2 7.60 16.26 22.79
C GLY A 2 7.40 14.96 22.01
N THR A 3 6.86 15.04 20.81
CA THR A 3 6.92 13.95 19.84
C THR A 3 8.38 13.74 19.50
N GLU A 4 8.99 12.72 20.12
CA GLU A 4 10.31 12.26 19.75
C GLU A 4 10.25 11.85 18.27
N PHE A 5 11.07 12.50 17.44
CA PHE A 5 11.06 12.29 16.00
C PHE A 5 11.63 10.89 15.74
N GLN A 6 10.78 9.88 15.63
CA GLN A 6 11.24 8.56 15.21
C GLN A 6 11.63 8.63 13.73
N PRO A 7 12.89 8.34 13.37
CA PRO A 7 13.30 8.34 11.98
C PRO A 7 12.49 7.27 11.22
N ARG A 8 11.77 7.71 10.18
CA ARG A 8 10.95 6.83 9.35
C ARG A 8 11.81 6.12 8.33
N VAL A 9 11.62 4.81 8.20
CA VAL A 9 12.35 3.99 7.24
C VAL A 9 11.89 4.34 5.82
N LYS A 10 12.83 4.59 4.91
CA LYS A 10 12.51 4.81 3.50
C LYS A 10 12.21 3.49 2.81
N VAL A 11 11.08 3.42 2.12
CA VAL A 11 10.62 2.23 1.39
C VAL A 11 10.03 2.66 0.05
N SER A 12 9.95 1.73 -0.90
CA SER A 12 9.33 1.95 -2.20
C SER A 12 8.56 0.71 -2.64
N GLY A 13 7.63 0.89 -3.58
CA GLY A 13 6.78 -0.18 -4.07
C GLY A 13 5.79 0.32 -5.10
N ILE A 14 4.74 -0.46 -5.33
CA ILE A 14 3.71 -0.18 -6.34
C ILE A 14 2.31 -0.12 -5.72
N THR A 15 1.40 0.58 -6.39
CA THR A 15 -0.04 0.58 -6.10
C THR A 15 -0.78 -0.13 -7.24
N ILE A 16 -1.86 -0.83 -6.92
CA ILE A 16 -2.68 -1.57 -7.90
C ILE A 16 -4.15 -1.37 -7.54
N ASP A 17 -4.85 -0.60 -8.36
CA ASP A 17 -6.19 -0.12 -8.04
C ASP A 17 -7.14 -0.15 -9.25
N GLY A 18 -8.39 0.26 -9.02
CA GLY A 18 -9.31 0.59 -10.10
C GLY A 18 -8.81 1.77 -10.96
N GLU A 19 -9.17 1.76 -12.24
CA GLU A 19 -8.75 2.81 -13.19
C GLU A 19 -9.14 4.23 -12.73
N SER A 20 -10.33 4.35 -12.15
CA SER A 20 -10.86 5.61 -11.61
C SER A 20 -10.42 5.94 -10.18
N SER A 21 -9.73 5.03 -9.48
CA SER A 21 -9.32 5.25 -8.08
C SER A 21 -8.29 6.37 -7.97
N ARG A 22 -8.47 7.24 -6.99
CA ARG A 22 -7.56 8.39 -6.73
C ARG A 22 -7.09 8.43 -5.28
N ASP A 23 -7.80 7.76 -4.40
CA ASP A 23 -7.59 7.51 -2.98
C ASP A 23 -6.82 6.20 -2.77
N LEU A 24 -5.62 6.11 -3.32
CA LEU A 24 -4.77 4.91 -3.17
C LEU A 24 -4.22 4.85 -1.74
N ASP A 25 -4.84 4.03 -0.90
CA ASP A 25 -4.53 3.95 0.54
C ASP A 25 -3.43 2.95 0.87
N ASP A 26 -3.24 1.95 0.00
CA ASP A 26 -2.30 0.85 0.18
C ASP A 26 -1.33 0.69 -0.99
N ALA A 27 -0.14 0.17 -0.68
CA ALA A 27 0.88 -0.20 -1.64
C ALA A 27 1.59 -1.47 -1.19
N ILE A 28 2.24 -2.15 -2.14
CA ILE A 28 2.95 -3.40 -1.90
C ILE A 28 4.39 -3.34 -2.41
N SER A 29 5.27 -4.05 -1.72
CA SER A 29 6.60 -4.41 -2.22
C SER A 29 6.93 -5.85 -1.82
N VAL A 30 7.50 -6.61 -2.76
CA VAL A 30 7.89 -8.00 -2.53
C VAL A 30 9.29 -8.24 -3.10
N SER A 31 10.13 -8.93 -2.33
CA SER A 31 11.51 -9.23 -2.74
C SER A 31 11.91 -10.66 -2.42
N ALA A 32 12.72 -11.24 -3.31
CA ALA A 32 13.36 -12.54 -3.08
C ALA A 32 14.34 -12.44 -1.92
N GLN A 33 14.35 -13.43 -1.03
CA GLN A 33 15.42 -13.65 -0.06
C GLN A 33 15.99 -15.06 -0.21
N GLU A 34 17.17 -15.32 0.36
CA GLU A 34 17.83 -16.62 0.26
C GLU A 34 16.91 -17.78 0.67
N ASP A 35 16.16 -17.58 1.76
CA ASP A 35 15.30 -18.59 2.38
C ASP A 35 13.79 -18.39 2.14
N GLY A 36 13.40 -17.48 1.25
CA GLY A 36 11.99 -17.19 1.06
C GLY A 36 11.68 -15.89 0.34
N ILE A 37 10.58 -15.25 0.75
CA ILE A 37 10.04 -14.05 0.14
C ILE A 37 9.74 -13.04 1.25
N LEU A 38 10.34 -11.86 1.17
CA LEU A 38 9.97 -10.71 2.01
C LEU A 38 8.78 -10.01 1.39
N CYS A 39 7.66 -9.98 2.12
CA CYS A 39 6.44 -9.29 1.74
C CYS A 39 6.28 -8.04 2.59
N GLN A 40 5.83 -6.95 1.98
CA GLN A 40 5.57 -5.70 2.67
C GLN A 40 4.28 -5.05 2.14
N VAL A 41 3.48 -4.53 3.06
CA VAL A 41 2.31 -3.69 2.78
C VAL A 41 2.54 -2.34 3.44
N HIS A 42 2.22 -1.28 2.72
CA HIS A 42 2.40 0.10 3.15
C HIS A 42 1.05 0.78 3.10
N ILE A 43 0.51 1.14 4.27
CA ILE A 43 -0.77 1.85 4.39
C ILE A 43 -0.51 3.32 4.66
N THR A 44 -1.24 4.21 4.00
CA THR A 44 -1.13 5.66 4.24
C THR A 44 -1.31 6.02 5.71
N ASP A 45 -0.39 6.84 6.23
CA ASP A 45 -0.44 7.31 7.61
C ASP A 45 -1.30 8.57 7.70
N VAL A 46 -2.61 8.37 7.81
CA VAL A 46 -3.60 9.45 7.89
C VAL A 46 -3.36 10.34 9.12
N ASP A 47 -2.89 9.79 10.24
CA ASP A 47 -2.62 10.55 11.48
C ASP A 47 -1.49 11.57 11.29
N ALA A 48 -0.54 11.29 10.39
CA ALA A 48 0.50 12.24 10.02
C ALA A 48 -0.03 13.49 9.29
N VAL A 49 -1.24 13.43 8.70
CA VAL A 49 -1.84 14.51 7.90
C VAL A 49 -3.08 15.11 8.59
N VAL A 50 -3.83 14.30 9.33
CA VAL A 50 -5.07 14.66 10.01
C VAL A 50 -4.87 14.45 11.51
N PRO A 51 -4.41 15.48 12.24
CA PRO A 51 -4.18 15.35 13.67
C PRO A 51 -5.47 15.01 14.42
N LYS A 52 -5.35 14.08 15.38
CA LYS A 52 -6.43 13.73 16.30
C LYS A 52 -7.05 14.97 16.97
N GLY A 53 -8.37 15.05 16.96
CA GLY A 53 -9.15 16.16 17.51
C GLY A 53 -9.26 17.39 16.61
N SER A 54 -8.67 17.38 15.42
CA SER A 54 -8.87 18.43 14.41
C SER A 54 -10.32 18.46 13.92
N GLU A 55 -10.73 19.53 13.24
CA GLU A 55 -12.07 19.59 12.66
C GLU A 55 -12.26 18.50 11.60
N VAL A 56 -11.22 18.22 10.81
CA VAL A 56 -11.26 17.13 9.82
C VAL A 56 -11.46 15.78 10.50
N ASP A 57 -10.75 15.50 11.60
CA ASP A 57 -10.92 14.27 12.40
C ASP A 57 -12.34 14.13 12.95
N ARG A 58 -12.90 15.21 13.52
CA ARG A 58 -14.29 15.19 14.03
C ARG A 58 -15.31 14.93 12.93
N GLN A 59 -15.14 15.55 11.76
CA GLN A 59 -16.01 15.34 10.60
C GLN A 59 -15.85 13.92 10.02
N ALA A 60 -14.63 13.39 9.98
CA ALA A 60 -14.36 12.01 9.58
C ALA A 60 -15.05 11.02 10.53
N ALA A 61 -14.94 11.24 11.85
CA ALA A 61 -15.61 10.43 12.85
C ALA A 61 -17.15 10.49 12.76
N GLN A 62 -17.72 11.62 12.34
CA GLN A 62 -19.16 11.73 12.07
C GLN A 62 -19.59 10.97 10.79
N ARG A 63 -18.72 10.91 9.78
CA ARG A 63 -18.99 10.21 8.51
C ARG A 63 -18.75 8.71 8.57
N LEU A 64 -17.83 8.25 9.42
CA LEU A 64 -17.37 6.87 9.64
C LEU A 64 -16.65 6.21 8.46
N GLU A 65 -17.15 6.37 7.25
CA GLU A 65 -16.63 5.71 6.05
C GLU A 65 -16.84 6.57 4.80
N THR A 66 -16.18 6.19 3.71
CA THR A 66 -16.53 6.67 2.38
C THR A 66 -17.71 5.86 1.85
N VAL A 67 -18.80 6.54 1.47
CA VAL A 67 -19.96 5.86 0.87
C VAL A 67 -19.80 5.84 -0.66
N TYR A 68 -19.62 4.65 -1.23
CA TYR A 68 -19.51 4.46 -2.68
C TYR A 68 -20.89 4.23 -3.31
N ARG A 69 -21.26 5.07 -4.29
CA ARG A 69 -22.44 4.90 -5.15
C ARG A 69 -22.00 4.61 -6.58
N SER A 70 -22.92 4.14 -7.42
CA SER A 70 -22.63 3.75 -8.80
C SER A 70 -22.01 4.86 -9.66
N GLN A 71 -22.28 6.13 -9.36
CA GLN A 71 -21.80 7.28 -10.15
C GLN A 71 -20.77 8.16 -9.43
N TYR A 72 -20.71 8.09 -8.10
CA TYR A 72 -19.83 8.94 -7.29
C TYR A 72 -19.67 8.37 -5.88
N ASN A 73 -18.64 8.83 -5.18
CA ASN A 73 -18.43 8.56 -3.76
C ASN A 73 -18.68 9.81 -2.91
N LEU A 74 -19.11 9.60 -1.67
CA LEU A 74 -19.12 10.61 -0.61
C LEU A 74 -17.94 10.31 0.31
N PRO A 75 -16.80 11.01 0.15
CA PRO A 75 -15.56 10.64 0.82
C PRO A 75 -15.60 10.97 2.32
N MET A 76 -15.04 10.08 3.13
CA MET A 76 -14.87 10.30 4.57
C MET A 76 -14.05 11.57 4.83
N LEU A 77 -12.91 11.66 4.17
CA LEU A 77 -12.03 12.82 4.21
C LEU A 77 -12.33 13.78 3.04
N PRO A 78 -12.04 15.09 3.18
CA PRO A 78 -12.04 16.00 2.04
C PRO A 78 -11.16 15.47 0.89
N ARG A 79 -11.62 15.60 -0.36
CA ARG A 79 -10.92 15.09 -1.55
C ARG A 79 -9.45 15.53 -1.65
N PRO A 80 -9.06 16.79 -1.34
CA PRO A 80 -7.64 17.17 -1.36
C PRO A 80 -6.77 16.39 -0.38
N LEU A 81 -7.36 15.84 0.69
CA LEU A 81 -6.64 14.96 1.62
C LEU A 81 -6.62 13.54 1.09
N SER A 82 -7.79 12.93 0.82
CA SER A 82 -7.84 11.52 0.40
C SER A 82 -7.19 11.26 -0.95
N GLU A 83 -7.45 12.11 -1.96
CA GLU A 83 -7.04 11.87 -3.36
C GLU A 83 -5.70 12.49 -3.73
N GLN A 84 -5.01 13.15 -2.79
CA GLN A 84 -3.72 13.80 -3.05
C GLN A 84 -2.73 13.60 -1.92
N GLN A 85 -3.00 14.15 -0.73
CA GLN A 85 -2.01 14.16 0.36
C GLN A 85 -1.83 12.77 1.00
N CYS A 86 -2.92 12.07 1.25
CA CYS A 86 -2.90 10.70 1.78
C CYS A 86 -2.69 9.67 0.68
N SER A 87 -3.10 9.95 -0.55
CA SER A 87 -2.95 8.97 -1.62
C SER A 87 -1.47 8.70 -1.96
N LEU A 88 -1.16 7.41 -2.08
CA LEU A 88 0.15 6.87 -2.47
C LEU A 88 0.40 6.97 -3.99
N LEU A 89 0.02 8.11 -4.60
CA LEU A 89 0.29 8.41 -6.00
C LEU A 89 1.80 8.60 -6.26
N PRO A 90 2.28 8.27 -7.48
CA PRO A 90 3.62 8.64 -7.92
C PRO A 90 3.89 10.14 -7.84
N GLY A 91 5.16 10.52 -7.69
CA GLY A 91 5.60 11.92 -7.75
C GLY A 91 5.89 12.58 -6.39
N GLY A 92 5.99 11.81 -5.31
CA GLY A 92 6.53 12.31 -4.05
C GLY A 92 6.56 11.27 -2.93
N GLU A 93 7.30 11.57 -1.87
CA GLU A 93 7.34 10.75 -0.67
C GLU A 93 6.03 10.91 0.14
N ARG A 94 5.55 9.82 0.75
CA ARG A 94 4.32 9.77 1.56
C ARG A 94 4.58 9.09 2.90
N GLN A 95 3.93 9.56 3.95
CA GLN A 95 4.04 8.93 5.26
C GLN A 95 3.14 7.68 5.29
N THR A 96 3.67 6.58 5.79
CA THR A 96 2.98 5.29 5.81
C THR A 96 3.22 4.56 7.14
N LEU A 97 2.27 3.72 7.51
CA LEU A 97 2.46 2.62 8.46
C LEU A 97 2.68 1.35 7.64
N SER A 98 3.87 0.76 7.76
CA SER A 98 4.25 -0.45 7.05
C SER A 98 4.16 -1.68 7.93
N VAL A 99 3.87 -2.81 7.31
CA VAL A 99 4.02 -4.14 7.90
C VAL A 99 4.87 -5.00 6.96
N SER A 100 5.87 -5.70 7.51
CA SER A 100 6.71 -6.62 6.77
C SER A 100 6.72 -8.00 7.41
N TRP A 101 6.80 -9.06 6.59
CA TRP A 101 6.94 -10.44 7.04
C TRP A 101 7.67 -11.27 5.98
N THR A 102 8.21 -12.43 6.38
CA THR A 102 8.88 -13.34 5.44
C THR A 102 8.11 -14.64 5.36
N LEU A 103 7.79 -15.06 4.13
CA LEU A 103 7.29 -16.40 3.84
C LEU A 103 8.46 -17.31 3.46
N ALA A 104 8.51 -18.52 3.98
CA ALA A 104 9.42 -19.56 3.52
C ALA A 104 9.02 -20.03 2.10
N ARG A 105 9.90 -20.80 1.46
CA ARG A 105 9.65 -21.33 0.10
C ARG A 105 8.42 -22.24 -0.02
N ASP A 106 7.98 -22.85 1.08
CA ASP A 106 6.77 -23.66 1.14
C ASP A 106 5.50 -22.84 1.41
N GLY A 107 5.62 -21.51 1.51
CA GLY A 107 4.52 -20.58 1.81
C GLY A 107 4.21 -20.44 3.31
N SER A 108 4.92 -21.14 4.20
CA SER A 108 4.76 -20.98 5.64
C SER A 108 5.35 -19.65 6.13
N LEU A 109 4.86 -19.13 7.25
CA LEU A 109 5.39 -17.90 7.84
C LEU A 109 6.75 -18.18 8.49
N ALA A 110 7.82 -17.64 7.90
CA ALA A 110 9.20 -17.78 8.39
C ALA A 110 9.56 -16.70 9.41
N VAL A 111 9.17 -15.44 9.15
CA VAL A 111 9.39 -14.30 10.04
C VAL A 111 8.04 -13.65 10.32
N SER A 112 7.74 -13.46 11.60
CA SER A 112 6.48 -12.85 12.05
C SER A 112 6.34 -11.40 11.57
N PRO A 113 5.11 -10.91 11.37
CA PRO A 113 4.87 -9.54 10.95
C PRO A 113 5.46 -8.50 11.92
N HIS A 114 6.12 -7.49 11.36
CA HIS A 114 6.69 -6.36 12.09
C HIS A 114 6.10 -5.06 11.56
N LEU A 115 5.49 -4.25 12.45
CA LEU A 115 4.93 -2.94 12.11
C LEU A 115 5.94 -1.83 12.37
N TYR A 116 6.03 -0.86 11.46
CA TYR A 116 6.92 0.29 11.60
C TYR A 116 6.44 1.50 10.81
N LEU A 117 6.80 2.70 11.26
CA LEU A 117 6.55 3.94 10.51
C LEU A 117 7.57 4.11 9.39
N SER A 118 7.08 4.52 8.22
CA SER A 118 7.88 4.60 7.00
C SER A 118 7.55 5.83 6.17
N GLN A 119 8.48 6.13 5.27
CA GLN A 119 8.34 7.12 4.22
C GLN A 119 8.38 6.38 2.88
N PHE A 120 7.24 6.28 2.22
CA PHE A 120 7.01 5.48 1.02
C PHE A 120 7.14 6.33 -0.25
N THR A 121 7.77 5.76 -1.28
CA THR A 121 7.78 6.31 -2.64
C THR A 121 7.09 5.33 -3.59
N SER A 122 6.01 5.77 -4.24
CA SER A 122 5.37 4.97 -5.30
C SER A 122 6.25 4.98 -6.55
N GLU A 123 6.74 3.80 -6.94
CA GLU A 123 7.50 3.61 -8.17
C GLU A 123 6.59 3.63 -9.39
N GLN A 124 5.40 3.03 -9.27
CA GLN A 124 4.43 2.94 -10.35
C GLN A 124 3.02 2.74 -9.78
N ARG A 125 2.04 3.42 -10.40
CA ARG A 125 0.62 3.14 -10.21
C ARG A 125 0.14 2.25 -11.34
N TRP A 126 -0.42 1.11 -11.00
CA TRP A 126 -1.06 0.20 -11.94
C TRP A 126 -2.57 0.21 -11.76
N THR A 127 -3.29 -0.05 -12.86
CA THR A 127 -4.65 -0.56 -12.75
C THR A 127 -4.64 -2.09 -12.74
N TYR A 128 -5.68 -2.74 -12.21
CA TYR A 128 -5.73 -4.22 -12.24
C TYR A 128 -5.49 -4.81 -13.65
N PRO A 129 -6.16 -4.34 -14.73
CA PRO A 129 -5.92 -4.89 -16.07
C PRO A 129 -4.49 -4.65 -16.58
N GLN A 130 -3.91 -3.48 -16.28
CA GLN A 130 -2.53 -3.19 -16.68
C GLN A 130 -1.54 -4.08 -15.94
N PHE A 131 -1.78 -4.33 -14.64
CA PHE A 131 -0.94 -5.19 -13.82
C PHE A 131 -1.01 -6.65 -14.29
N ASP A 132 -2.21 -7.16 -14.59
CA ASP A 132 -2.39 -8.50 -15.15
C ASP A 132 -1.63 -8.68 -16.48
N GLN A 133 -1.73 -7.68 -17.36
CA GLN A 133 -0.97 -7.68 -18.62
C GLN A 133 0.53 -7.64 -18.38
N ALA A 134 1.00 -6.77 -17.49
CA ALA A 134 2.41 -6.62 -17.15
C ALA A 134 2.99 -7.90 -16.52
N LEU A 135 2.20 -8.64 -15.72
CA LEU A 135 2.57 -9.95 -15.22
C LEU A 135 2.71 -10.98 -16.35
N ALA A 136 1.78 -11.02 -17.29
CA ALA A 136 1.81 -11.95 -18.41
C ALA A 136 3.00 -11.70 -19.36
N GLU A 137 3.39 -10.44 -19.53
CA GLU A 137 4.50 -10.02 -20.39
C GLU A 137 5.86 -10.01 -19.70
N GLY A 138 5.89 -10.17 -18.36
CA GLY A 138 7.13 -10.14 -17.58
C GLY A 138 7.73 -8.74 -17.46
N ASP A 139 6.91 -7.71 -17.22
CA ASP A 139 7.37 -6.33 -17.07
C ASP A 139 8.41 -6.20 -15.94
N PRO A 140 9.53 -5.48 -16.15
CA PRO A 140 10.58 -5.33 -15.15
C PRO A 140 10.17 -4.69 -13.82
N HIS A 141 9.15 -3.83 -13.77
CA HIS A 141 8.62 -3.27 -12.52
C HIS A 141 7.80 -4.30 -11.76
N CYS A 142 6.99 -5.09 -12.47
CA CYS A 142 6.31 -6.24 -11.87
C CYS A 142 7.32 -7.27 -11.38
N GLN A 143 8.35 -7.56 -12.18
CA GLN A 143 9.43 -8.45 -11.76
C GLN A 143 10.16 -7.87 -10.56
N ARG A 144 10.59 -6.60 -10.51
CA ARG A 144 11.24 -6.05 -9.31
C ARG A 144 10.36 -6.10 -8.07
N ALA A 145 9.07 -5.81 -8.21
CA ALA A 145 8.09 -5.91 -7.12
C ALA A 145 7.71 -7.35 -6.77
N PHE A 146 8.04 -8.36 -7.60
CA PHE A 146 7.68 -9.77 -7.42
C PHE A 146 8.84 -10.73 -7.78
N CYS A 147 10.10 -10.32 -7.58
CA CYS A 147 11.29 -10.87 -8.27
C CYS A 147 11.59 -12.35 -7.96
N ALA A 148 10.77 -12.99 -7.14
CA ALA A 148 10.84 -14.40 -6.76
C ALA A 148 9.56 -15.21 -7.00
N ILE A 149 8.40 -14.58 -7.20
CA ILE A 149 7.11 -15.30 -7.04
C ILE A 149 6.70 -16.06 -8.30
N ALA A 150 7.13 -15.61 -9.49
CA ALA A 150 6.71 -16.23 -10.76
C ALA A 150 7.21 -17.68 -10.96
N ALA A 151 8.13 -18.18 -10.11
CA ALA A 151 8.63 -19.56 -10.19
C ALA A 151 7.83 -20.57 -9.34
N THR A 152 6.94 -20.13 -8.45
CA THR A 152 6.08 -21.00 -7.66
C THR A 152 4.64 -20.86 -8.11
N ARG A 153 4.17 -21.85 -8.89
CA ARG A 153 2.76 -22.00 -9.26
C ARG A 153 1.90 -21.87 -7.99
N PRO A 154 0.91 -20.98 -7.91
CA PRO A 154 0.06 -20.91 -6.74
C PRO A 154 -0.62 -22.27 -6.51
N PRO A 155 -0.80 -22.72 -5.25
CA PRO A 155 -1.61 -23.90 -4.99
C PRO A 155 -3.01 -23.67 -5.59
N ALA A 156 -3.55 -24.69 -6.26
CA ALA A 156 -4.89 -24.61 -6.80
C ALA A 156 -5.86 -24.31 -5.63
N PHE A 157 -6.53 -23.16 -5.67
CA PHE A 157 -7.62 -22.88 -4.74
C PHE A 157 -8.80 -23.80 -5.12
N PRO A 158 -9.33 -24.61 -4.19
CA PRO A 158 -10.57 -25.33 -4.46
C PRO A 158 -11.70 -24.30 -4.60
N VAL A 159 -12.43 -24.40 -5.70
CA VAL A 159 -13.72 -23.71 -5.93
C VAL A 159 -14.82 -24.44 -5.17
#